data_AF-A0A2C6C563-F1
#
_entry.id   AF-A0A2C6C563-F1
#
_cell.length_a   1.000
_cell.length_b   1.000
_cell.length_c   1.000
_cell.angle_alpha   90.00
_cell.angle_beta   90.00
_cell.angle_gamma   90.00
#
_symmetry.space_group_name_H-M   'P 1'
#
loop_
_entity.id
_entity.type
_entity.pdbx_description
1 polymer ?
#
loop_
_entity_poly.entity_id
_entity_poly.type
_entity_poly.pdbx_seq_one_letter_code
_entity_poly.pdbx_strand_id
1 'polypeptide(L)'
;MDSHYAIGRFTAVALRAKAKENAELLSQILLGEPLRVISYGKTWSRVQCAEDGFEGYVRSNQIAFVDELTFLQQKNNPAFALDLFSPILGDRNGIQVTLGSRLPDFDGMHLSLGGGRYTYSGQAVMSRDIRTEGELMLKLARRMLFVPHLTGGRTPTGIDAAALIQLVARIVNIQLPRTAEAQVNCGRSVDFIVQCQAADLAFFDDSKGNINHVGLLLPDSRIIHVDDRVRIDAIDHYGIFNYDLGKYTHRLRIVKRLLPDSDQPSILQHKRPKVLTDEQQMAIF
;
A
#
# COMPACT_ATOMS: atom_id res chain seq x y z
N MET A 1 -30.07 13.49 10.34
CA MET A 1 -29.55 12.54 9.34
C MET A 1 -28.35 11.86 9.97
N ASP A 2 -28.59 10.77 10.69
CA ASP A 2 -27.53 9.99 11.32
C ASP A 2 -26.90 9.08 10.27
N SER A 3 -26.18 9.66 9.30
CA SER A 3 -25.39 8.84 8.39
C SER A 3 -24.22 8.27 9.18
N HIS A 4 -24.21 6.95 9.34
CA HIS A 4 -23.08 6.21 9.91
C HIS A 4 -21.94 6.02 8.91
N TYR A 5 -22.07 6.56 7.70
CA TYR A 5 -21.10 6.36 6.62
C TYR A 5 -20.41 7.66 6.22
N ALA A 6 -19.11 7.58 6.05
CA ALA A 6 -18.28 8.68 5.60
C ALA A 6 -17.20 8.18 4.64
N ILE A 7 -16.56 9.13 3.96
CA ILE A 7 -15.36 8.90 3.17
C ILE A 7 -14.24 9.87 3.57
N GLY A 8 -12.99 9.51 3.30
CA GLY A 8 -11.86 10.44 3.38
C GLY A 8 -12.06 11.65 2.46
N ARG A 9 -11.98 12.87 3.01
CA ARG A 9 -12.27 14.12 2.26
C ARG A 9 -11.05 14.73 1.57
N PHE A 10 -9.87 14.52 2.13
CA PHE A 10 -8.63 15.16 1.68
C PHE A 10 -7.61 14.12 1.24
N THR A 11 -6.49 14.58 0.68
CA THR A 11 -5.38 13.76 0.16
C THR A 11 -5.06 12.59 1.09
N ALA A 12 -4.83 12.89 2.37
CA ALA A 12 -4.61 11.90 3.43
C ALA A 12 -4.99 12.51 4.79
N VAL A 13 -5.93 11.86 5.48
CA VAL A 13 -6.45 12.25 6.79
C VAL A 13 -5.77 11.43 7.86
N ALA A 14 -5.25 12.05 8.91
CA ALA A 14 -4.60 11.33 9.99
C ALA A 14 -5.61 10.49 10.80
N LEU A 15 -5.34 9.19 10.94
CA LEU A 15 -6.04 8.30 11.86
C LEU A 15 -5.15 8.09 13.09
N ARG A 16 -5.60 8.62 14.24
CA ARG A 16 -4.79 8.69 15.46
C ARG A 16 -5.27 7.73 16.54
N ALA A 17 -4.36 7.36 17.44
CA ALA A 17 -4.66 6.48 18.56
C ALA A 17 -5.63 7.09 19.58
N LYS A 18 -5.67 8.42 19.69
CA LYS A 18 -6.52 9.16 20.63
C LYS A 18 -7.09 10.41 19.96
N ALA A 19 -8.19 10.93 20.49
CA ALA A 19 -8.84 12.18 20.09
C ALA A 19 -8.03 13.43 20.50
N LYS A 20 -6.77 13.53 20.05
CA LYS A 20 -5.85 14.62 20.38
C LYS A 20 -4.85 14.84 19.25
N GLU A 21 -4.46 16.10 19.03
CA GLU A 21 -3.63 16.49 17.89
C GLU A 21 -2.25 15.81 17.86
N ASN A 22 -1.60 15.68 19.00
CA ASN A 22 -0.27 15.08 19.10
C ASN A 22 -0.29 13.58 19.43
N ALA A 23 -1.46 12.93 19.32
CA ALA A 23 -1.54 11.49 19.49
C ALA A 23 -0.83 10.78 18.32
N GLU A 24 -0.28 9.61 18.60
CA GLU A 24 0.36 8.73 17.64
C GLU A 24 -0.47 8.57 16.36
N LEU A 25 0.21 8.66 15.21
CA LEU A 25 -0.37 8.38 13.91
C LEU A 25 -0.38 6.87 13.70
N LEU A 26 -1.56 6.26 13.72
CA LEU A 26 -1.72 4.83 13.48
C LEU A 26 -1.79 4.51 11.99
N SER A 27 -2.46 5.38 11.23
CA SER A 27 -2.69 5.21 9.81
C SER A 27 -3.06 6.56 9.18
N GLN A 28 -3.25 6.57 7.87
CA GLN A 28 -3.90 7.65 7.15
C GLN A 28 -5.15 7.13 6.44
N ILE A 29 -6.11 7.99 6.15
CA ILE A 29 -7.27 7.67 5.32
C ILE A 29 -7.15 8.50 4.04
N LEU A 30 -7.01 7.83 2.91
CA LEU A 30 -6.89 8.49 1.60
C LEU A 30 -8.24 9.04 1.13
N LEU A 31 -8.20 9.95 0.16
CA LEU A 31 -9.41 10.50 -0.44
C LEU A 31 -10.33 9.37 -0.95
N GLY A 32 -11.62 9.49 -0.68
CA GLY A 32 -12.66 8.53 -1.11
C GLY A 32 -12.69 7.21 -0.35
N GLU A 33 -11.77 6.96 0.60
CA GLU A 33 -11.78 5.72 1.36
C GLU A 33 -13.02 5.62 2.28
N PRO A 34 -13.79 4.52 2.20
CA PRO A 34 -15.02 4.36 2.96
C PRO A 34 -14.76 4.05 4.44
N LEU A 35 -15.51 4.72 5.30
CA LEU A 35 -15.44 4.66 6.75
C LEU A 35 -16.83 4.43 7.35
N ARG A 36 -16.87 3.70 8.46
CA ARG A 36 -18.01 3.71 9.39
C ARG A 36 -17.70 4.65 10.55
N VAL A 37 -18.61 5.55 10.88
CA VAL A 37 -18.50 6.46 12.02
C VAL A 37 -19.09 5.76 13.25
N ILE A 38 -18.22 5.35 14.17
CA ILE A 38 -18.61 4.69 15.43
C ILE A 38 -19.18 5.71 16.40
N SER A 39 -18.50 6.85 16.55
CA SER A 39 -18.98 7.97 17.35
C SER A 39 -18.59 9.29 16.72
N TYR A 40 -19.57 10.18 16.60
CA TYR A 40 -19.37 11.53 16.09
C TYR A 40 -19.14 12.52 17.23
N GLY A 41 -18.14 13.37 17.08
CA GLY A 41 -17.87 14.46 18.01
C GLY A 41 -17.59 15.76 17.27
N LYS A 42 -17.66 16.90 18.00
CA LYS A 42 -17.49 18.24 17.42
C LYS A 42 -16.13 18.43 16.72
N THR A 43 -15.07 17.91 17.33
CA THR A 43 -13.69 18.04 16.83
C THR A 43 -13.12 16.73 16.33
N TRP A 44 -13.39 15.65 17.07
CA TRP A 44 -12.88 14.32 16.79
C TRP A 44 -14.04 13.33 16.65
N SER A 45 -13.90 12.40 15.72
CA SER A 45 -14.79 11.27 15.54
C SER A 45 -14.00 9.97 15.64
N ARG A 46 -14.57 8.94 16.24
CA ARG A 46 -14.02 7.59 16.19
C ARG A 46 -14.60 6.89 14.96
N VAL A 47 -13.72 6.35 14.13
CA VAL A 47 -14.09 5.72 12.86
C VAL A 47 -13.47 4.34 12.74
N GLN A 48 -14.07 3.53 11.88
CA GLN A 48 -13.58 2.23 11.44
C GLN A 48 -13.42 2.24 9.93
N CYS A 49 -12.23 1.90 9.43
CA CYS A 49 -11.97 1.69 8.01
C CYS A 49 -12.81 0.51 7.50
N ALA A 50 -13.55 0.70 6.40
CA ALA A 50 -14.49 -0.32 5.92
C ALA A 50 -13.81 -1.51 5.22
N GLU A 51 -12.53 -1.37 4.85
CA GLU A 51 -11.73 -2.36 4.12
C GLU A 51 -11.10 -3.40 5.06
N ASP A 52 -10.53 -2.98 6.19
CA ASP A 52 -9.77 -3.84 7.09
C ASP A 52 -10.28 -3.82 8.55
N GLY A 53 -11.33 -3.04 8.84
CA GLY A 53 -11.87 -2.89 10.19
C GLY A 53 -10.97 -2.09 11.13
N PHE A 54 -9.90 -1.45 10.63
CA PHE A 54 -8.95 -0.74 11.48
C PHE A 54 -9.58 0.53 12.06
N GLU A 55 -9.37 0.77 13.35
CA GLU A 55 -10.04 1.86 14.08
C GLU A 55 -9.08 2.94 14.54
N GLY A 56 -9.63 4.15 14.70
CA GLY A 56 -8.93 5.26 15.33
C GLY A 56 -9.76 6.53 15.35
N TYR A 57 -9.10 7.64 15.66
CA TYR A 57 -9.70 8.96 15.75
C TYR A 57 -9.26 9.86 14.61
N VAL A 58 -10.22 10.53 13.98
CA VAL A 58 -10.02 11.51 12.92
C VAL A 58 -10.58 12.85 13.34
N ARG A 59 -10.08 13.95 12.75
CA ARG A 59 -10.76 15.23 12.87
C ARG A 59 -12.07 15.19 12.10
N SER A 60 -13.17 15.55 12.75
CA SER A 60 -14.52 15.42 12.20
C SER A 60 -14.73 16.22 10.91
N ASN A 61 -14.02 17.33 10.73
CA ASN A 61 -14.09 18.14 9.51
C ASN A 61 -13.22 17.62 8.34
N GLN A 62 -12.46 16.54 8.55
CA GLN A 62 -11.61 15.92 7.52
C GLN A 62 -12.26 14.68 6.87
N ILE A 63 -13.47 14.31 7.29
CA ILE A 63 -14.29 13.29 6.63
C ILE A 63 -15.49 13.96 5.98
N ALA A 64 -16.04 13.31 4.96
CA ALA A 64 -17.28 13.72 4.31
C ALA A 64 -18.34 12.63 4.53
N PHE A 65 -19.47 12.99 5.12
CA PHE A 65 -20.61 12.08 5.23
C PHE A 65 -21.20 11.82 3.84
N VAL A 66 -21.58 10.57 3.62
CA VAL A 66 -22.17 10.10 2.35
C VAL A 66 -23.37 9.23 2.63
N ASP A 67 -24.17 8.96 1.60
CA ASP A 67 -25.19 7.93 1.67
C ASP A 67 -24.60 6.52 1.61
N GLU A 68 -25.43 5.52 1.89
CA GLU A 68 -25.03 4.11 1.87
C GLU A 68 -24.62 3.64 0.46
N LEU A 69 -25.25 4.16 -0.59
CA LEU A 69 -24.94 3.79 -1.97
C LEU A 69 -23.51 4.17 -2.34
N THR A 70 -23.10 5.40 -2.06
CA THR A 70 -21.75 5.90 -2.25
C THR A 70 -20.75 5.10 -1.41
N PHE A 71 -21.09 4.84 -0.14
CA PHE A 71 -20.25 4.02 0.74
C PHE A 71 -20.01 2.61 0.17
N LEU A 72 -21.06 1.94 -0.30
CA LEU A 72 -20.98 0.59 -0.87
C LEU A 72 -20.25 0.58 -2.21
N GLN A 73 -20.47 1.58 -3.07
CA GLN A 73 -19.72 1.75 -4.32
C GLN A 73 -18.24 1.91 -4.03
N GLN A 74 -17.87 2.83 -3.12
CA GLN A 74 -16.49 3.02 -2.73
C GLN A 74 -15.89 1.77 -2.11
N LYS A 75 -16.64 1.01 -1.31
CA LYS A 75 -16.14 -0.23 -0.69
C LYS A 75 -15.90 -1.35 -1.70
N ASN A 76 -16.86 -1.59 -2.59
CA ASN A 76 -16.91 -2.81 -3.40
C ASN A 76 -16.39 -2.61 -4.83
N ASN A 77 -16.64 -1.44 -5.42
CA ASN A 77 -16.30 -1.15 -6.83
C ASN A 77 -15.70 0.26 -7.01
N PRO A 78 -14.61 0.62 -6.32
CA PRO A 78 -14.00 1.94 -6.46
C PRO A 78 -13.27 2.13 -7.79
N ALA A 79 -13.13 3.39 -8.20
CA ALA A 79 -12.09 3.82 -9.12
C ALA A 79 -10.84 4.24 -8.34
N PHE A 80 -9.66 3.76 -8.71
CA PHE A 80 -8.40 4.13 -8.08
C PHE A 80 -7.61 5.11 -8.95
N ALA A 81 -7.10 6.18 -8.35
CA ALA A 81 -6.03 6.99 -8.94
C ALA A 81 -4.71 6.22 -8.94
N LEU A 82 -4.00 6.22 -10.07
CA LEU A 82 -2.74 5.50 -10.25
C LEU A 82 -1.51 6.41 -10.21
N ASP A 83 -1.68 7.72 -10.33
CA ASP A 83 -0.55 8.64 -10.25
C ASP A 83 -0.10 8.90 -8.82
N LEU A 84 1.21 9.06 -8.60
CA LEU A 84 1.75 9.38 -7.27
C LEU A 84 1.15 10.69 -6.74
N PHE A 85 1.03 11.70 -7.60
CA PHE A 85 0.28 12.91 -7.35
C PHE A 85 -0.44 13.33 -8.61
N SER A 86 -1.72 13.66 -8.49
CA SER A 86 -2.47 14.35 -9.52
C SER A 86 -3.59 15.16 -8.85
N PRO A 87 -3.93 16.36 -9.34
CA PRO A 87 -5.03 17.11 -8.79
C PRO A 87 -6.38 16.58 -9.28
N ILE A 88 -7.39 16.69 -8.41
CA ILE A 88 -8.79 16.82 -8.82
C ILE A 88 -9.15 18.30 -8.80
N LEU A 89 -9.78 18.82 -9.86
CA LEU A 89 -10.05 20.25 -10.05
C LEU A 89 -11.55 20.52 -10.06
N GLY A 90 -12.03 21.36 -9.14
CA GLY A 90 -13.38 21.91 -9.16
C GLY A 90 -13.36 23.40 -9.54
N ASP A 91 -14.52 24.04 -9.58
CA ASP A 91 -14.66 25.42 -10.05
C ASP A 91 -13.86 26.46 -9.24
N ARG A 92 -13.64 26.20 -7.95
CA ARG A 92 -13.02 27.16 -7.01
C ARG A 92 -11.74 26.67 -6.36
N ASN A 93 -11.46 25.38 -6.43
CA ASN A 93 -10.35 24.77 -5.71
C ASN A 93 -9.87 23.49 -6.41
N GLY A 94 -8.68 23.05 -6.01
CA GLY A 94 -8.14 21.74 -6.38
C GLY A 94 -7.66 21.01 -5.14
N ILE A 95 -7.76 19.68 -5.17
CA ILE A 95 -7.25 18.80 -4.11
C ILE A 95 -6.26 17.85 -4.76
N GLN A 96 -5.07 17.72 -4.19
CA GLN A 96 -4.13 16.70 -4.64
C GLN A 96 -4.64 15.32 -4.22
N VAL A 97 -4.64 14.36 -5.12
CA VAL A 97 -4.86 12.94 -4.81
C VAL A 97 -3.58 12.17 -5.07
N THR A 98 -3.40 11.08 -4.34
CA THR A 98 -2.21 10.23 -4.45
C THR A 98 -2.58 8.84 -4.94
N LEU A 99 -1.56 8.08 -5.32
CA LEU A 99 -1.68 6.68 -5.71
C LEU A 99 -2.58 5.93 -4.72
N GLY A 100 -3.56 5.21 -5.26
CA GLY A 100 -4.53 4.43 -4.52
C GLY A 100 -5.68 5.23 -3.94
N SER A 101 -5.74 6.56 -4.06
CA SER A 101 -6.96 7.32 -3.69
C SER A 101 -8.17 6.79 -4.45
N ARG A 102 -9.33 6.72 -3.80
CA ARG A 102 -10.57 6.30 -4.45
C ARG A 102 -11.30 7.53 -4.99
N LEU A 103 -11.82 7.45 -6.22
CA LEU A 103 -12.52 8.55 -6.89
C LEU A 103 -14.03 8.29 -6.84
N PRO A 104 -14.82 8.98 -5.98
CA PRO A 104 -16.24 8.69 -5.82
C PRO A 104 -17.08 9.12 -7.02
N ASP A 105 -18.01 8.26 -7.44
CA ASP A 105 -18.84 8.49 -8.64
C ASP A 105 -18.03 8.83 -9.89
N PHE A 106 -16.83 8.24 -10.03
CA PHE A 106 -15.97 8.51 -11.16
C PHE A 106 -16.59 8.00 -12.48
N ASP A 107 -16.74 8.89 -13.46
CA ASP A 107 -17.32 8.58 -14.78
C ASP A 107 -16.28 8.40 -15.90
N GLY A 108 -14.98 8.47 -15.55
CA GLY A 108 -13.87 8.48 -16.50
C GLY A 108 -13.21 9.85 -16.66
N MET A 109 -13.89 10.94 -16.26
CA MET A 109 -13.34 12.29 -16.30
C MET A 109 -13.71 13.12 -15.05
N HIS A 110 -14.87 12.88 -14.46
CA HIS A 110 -15.39 13.61 -13.32
C HIS A 110 -15.65 12.69 -12.14
N LEU A 111 -15.66 13.26 -10.95
CA LEU A 111 -16.01 12.63 -9.69
C LEU A 111 -16.84 13.58 -8.83
N SER A 112 -17.55 13.03 -7.85
CA SER A 112 -18.35 13.77 -6.88
C SER A 112 -17.72 13.68 -5.49
N LEU A 113 -17.57 14.81 -4.80
CA LEU A 113 -17.02 14.85 -3.44
C LEU A 113 -17.64 15.99 -2.64
N GLY A 114 -18.29 15.66 -1.52
CA GLY A 114 -18.88 16.65 -0.62
C GLY A 114 -19.90 17.58 -1.28
N GLY A 115 -20.68 17.06 -2.24
CA GLY A 115 -21.67 17.80 -3.03
C GLY A 115 -21.08 18.64 -4.17
N GLY A 116 -19.75 18.69 -4.33
CA GLY A 116 -19.08 19.32 -5.46
C GLY A 116 -18.70 18.30 -6.54
N ARG A 117 -18.55 18.78 -7.77
CA ARG A 117 -18.04 18.02 -8.92
C ARG A 117 -16.60 18.44 -9.20
N TYR A 118 -15.75 17.46 -9.44
CA TYR A 118 -14.33 17.68 -9.77
C TYR A 118 -13.98 16.94 -11.05
N THR A 119 -13.00 17.46 -11.79
CA THR A 119 -12.40 16.83 -12.96
C THR A 119 -11.08 16.18 -12.55
N TYR A 120 -10.82 14.97 -13.05
CA TYR A 120 -9.57 14.24 -12.87
C TYR A 120 -9.03 13.83 -14.24
N SER A 121 -7.80 14.26 -14.54
CA SER A 121 -7.13 13.97 -15.83
C SER A 121 -5.92 13.03 -15.68
N GLY A 122 -5.70 12.50 -14.48
CA GLY A 122 -4.65 11.52 -14.22
C GLY A 122 -5.05 10.10 -14.64
N GLN A 123 -4.12 9.16 -14.49
CA GLN A 123 -4.40 7.75 -14.72
C GLN A 123 -5.32 7.20 -13.63
N ALA A 124 -6.48 6.67 -14.02
CA ALA A 124 -7.39 5.97 -13.13
C ALA A 124 -7.76 4.61 -13.69
N VAL A 125 -8.21 3.74 -12.80
CA VAL A 125 -8.70 2.40 -13.16
C VAL A 125 -9.87 2.00 -12.26
N MET A 126 -10.89 1.39 -12.85
CA MET A 126 -12.00 0.80 -12.07
C MET A 126 -11.57 -0.54 -11.52
N SER A 127 -11.85 -0.83 -10.25
CA SER A 127 -11.49 -2.10 -9.62
C SER A 127 -12.01 -3.32 -10.37
N ARG A 128 -13.22 -3.22 -10.94
CA ARG A 128 -13.85 -4.27 -11.77
C ARG A 128 -13.11 -4.59 -13.07
N ASP A 129 -12.30 -3.66 -13.56
CA ASP A 129 -11.55 -3.81 -14.81
C ASP A 129 -10.11 -4.30 -14.55
N ILE A 130 -9.72 -4.42 -13.27
CA ILE A 130 -8.38 -4.86 -12.85
C ILE A 130 -8.37 -6.36 -12.62
N ARG A 131 -7.41 -7.03 -13.25
CA ARG A 131 -7.07 -8.42 -12.94
C ARG A 131 -6.16 -8.48 -11.72
N THR A 132 -6.41 -9.47 -10.86
CA THR A 132 -5.59 -9.75 -9.69
C THR A 132 -4.30 -10.44 -10.11
N GLU A 133 -3.28 -9.64 -10.40
CA GLU A 133 -2.00 -10.08 -10.98
C GLU A 133 -0.79 -9.50 -10.23
N GLY A 134 0.23 -10.33 -10.01
CA GLY A 134 1.45 -9.95 -9.28
C GLY A 134 2.28 -8.90 -10.00
N GLU A 135 2.36 -8.95 -11.34
CA GLU A 135 3.13 -7.98 -12.13
C GLU A 135 2.67 -6.53 -11.92
N LEU A 136 1.35 -6.31 -11.84
CA LEU A 136 0.80 -4.98 -11.55
C LEU A 136 1.17 -4.53 -10.13
N MET A 137 1.05 -5.43 -9.14
CA MET A 137 1.44 -5.15 -7.75
C MET A 137 2.92 -4.74 -7.65
N LEU A 138 3.82 -5.45 -8.35
CA LEU A 138 5.25 -5.15 -8.38
C LEU A 138 5.54 -3.82 -9.10
N LYS A 139 4.84 -3.51 -10.19
CA LYS A 139 4.96 -2.22 -10.89
C LYS A 139 4.54 -1.06 -10.01
N LEU A 140 3.42 -1.19 -9.31
CA LEU A 140 2.93 -0.16 -8.38
C LEU A 140 3.90 0.04 -7.21
N ALA A 141 4.44 -1.04 -6.64
CA ALA A 141 5.42 -0.94 -5.57
C ALA A 141 6.70 -0.21 -6.02
N ARG A 142 7.19 -0.48 -7.24
CA ARG A 142 8.35 0.21 -7.82
C ARG A 142 8.13 1.72 -8.02
N ARG A 143 6.90 2.17 -8.28
CA ARG A 143 6.59 3.61 -8.36
C ARG A 143 6.81 4.32 -7.03
N MET A 144 6.79 3.60 -5.91
CA MET A 144 6.99 4.15 -4.57
C MET A 144 8.45 4.20 -4.15
N LEU A 145 9.42 3.78 -4.99
CA LEU A 145 10.84 3.82 -4.64
C LEU A 145 11.27 5.21 -4.15
N PHE A 146 12.11 5.22 -3.12
CA PHE A 146 12.63 6.40 -2.43
C PHE A 146 11.63 7.23 -1.63
N VAL A 147 10.35 6.86 -1.57
CA VAL A 147 9.40 7.47 -0.62
C VAL A 147 9.92 7.25 0.81
N PRO A 148 10.05 8.29 1.64
CA PRO A 148 10.64 8.16 2.96
C PRO A 148 9.77 7.31 3.89
N HIS A 149 10.39 6.68 4.88
CA HIS A 149 9.66 5.97 5.91
C HIS A 149 8.91 6.97 6.81
N LEU A 150 7.60 6.73 6.98
CA LEU A 150 6.78 7.36 8.00
C LEU A 150 5.90 6.30 8.66
N THR A 151 6.11 6.05 9.95
CA THR A 151 5.22 5.19 10.75
C THR A 151 3.79 5.74 10.72
N GLY A 152 2.83 4.90 10.33
CA GLY A 152 1.44 5.30 10.13
C GLY A 152 1.16 5.93 8.76
N GLY A 153 2.18 6.20 7.95
CA GLY A 153 2.06 6.82 6.63
C GLY A 153 1.52 5.85 5.57
N ARG A 154 0.75 6.38 4.60
CA ARG A 154 0.17 5.65 3.45
C ARG A 154 0.27 6.43 2.13
N THR A 155 1.20 7.38 2.02
CA THR A 155 1.28 8.32 0.89
C THR A 155 2.67 8.37 0.25
N PRO A 156 2.82 8.91 -0.96
CA PRO A 156 4.13 9.13 -1.57
C PRO A 156 5.00 10.21 -0.90
N THR A 157 4.50 10.90 0.13
CA THR A 157 5.34 11.75 1.00
C THR A 157 5.86 11.02 2.24
N GLY A 158 5.39 9.81 2.51
CA GLY A 158 5.73 9.05 3.70
C GLY A 158 4.86 7.80 3.83
N ILE A 159 5.51 6.64 3.95
CA ILE A 159 4.83 5.34 4.02
C ILE A 159 5.56 4.39 4.98
N ASP A 160 4.86 3.44 5.59
CA ASP A 160 5.48 2.32 6.30
C ASP A 160 5.38 1.01 5.53
N ALA A 161 6.09 -0.02 6.01
CA ALA A 161 6.22 -1.30 5.32
C ALA A 161 4.87 -1.98 5.05
N ALA A 162 4.02 -2.09 6.07
CA ALA A 162 2.71 -2.73 5.95
C ALA A 162 1.76 -1.90 5.07
N ALA A 163 1.84 -0.56 5.14
CA ALA A 163 1.08 0.34 4.29
C ALA A 163 1.45 0.24 2.81
N LEU A 164 2.73 0.08 2.48
CA LEU A 164 3.18 -0.13 1.09
C LEU A 164 2.49 -1.36 0.50
N ILE A 165 2.55 -2.48 1.22
CA ILE A 165 1.93 -3.74 0.79
C ILE A 165 0.41 -3.61 0.70
N GLN A 166 -0.23 -3.04 1.71
CA GLN A 166 -1.68 -2.81 1.72
C GLN A 166 -2.13 -1.94 0.54
N LEU A 167 -1.39 -0.87 0.23
CA LEU A 167 -1.71 0.08 -0.84
C LEU A 167 -1.64 -0.56 -2.23
N VAL A 168 -0.62 -1.37 -2.50
CA VAL A 168 -0.47 -2.01 -3.83
C VAL A 168 -1.37 -3.25 -3.96
N ALA A 169 -1.59 -4.00 -2.88
CA ALA A 169 -2.46 -5.17 -2.85
C ALA A 169 -3.92 -4.80 -3.15
N ARG A 170 -4.43 -3.73 -2.53
CA ARG A 170 -5.84 -3.34 -2.72
C ARG A 170 -6.16 -2.89 -4.14
N ILE A 171 -5.20 -2.28 -4.84
CA ILE A 171 -5.37 -1.86 -6.23
C ILE A 171 -5.51 -3.09 -7.13
N VAL A 172 -4.86 -4.21 -6.78
CA VAL A 172 -5.04 -5.51 -7.47
C VAL A 172 -6.15 -6.38 -6.84
N ASN A 173 -7.10 -5.76 -6.14
CA ASN A 173 -8.26 -6.38 -5.51
C ASN A 173 -7.96 -7.37 -4.36
N ILE A 174 -6.80 -7.26 -3.71
CA ILE A 174 -6.46 -8.04 -2.52
C ILE A 174 -6.56 -7.16 -1.28
N GLN A 175 -7.51 -7.47 -0.40
CA GLN A 175 -7.69 -6.77 0.87
C GLN A 175 -6.71 -7.32 1.91
N LEU A 176 -5.97 -6.42 2.56
CA LEU A 176 -5.03 -6.77 3.60
C LEU A 176 -5.24 -5.91 4.84
N PRO A 177 -5.05 -6.49 6.05
CA PRO A 177 -5.01 -5.73 7.29
C PRO A 177 -3.94 -4.63 7.29
N ARG A 178 -4.11 -3.63 8.17
CA ARG A 178 -3.20 -2.47 8.25
C ARG A 178 -1.77 -2.80 8.69
N THR A 179 -1.59 -3.81 9.54
CA THR A 179 -0.31 -4.06 10.22
C THR A 179 0.34 -5.36 9.75
N ALA A 180 1.67 -5.45 9.86
CA ALA A 180 2.42 -6.65 9.45
C ALA A 180 2.02 -7.87 10.29
N GLU A 181 1.78 -7.68 11.59
CA GLU A 181 1.31 -8.69 12.54
C GLU A 181 -0.01 -9.33 12.10
N ALA A 182 -0.89 -8.55 11.48
CA ALA A 182 -2.17 -9.04 10.99
C ALA A 182 -2.04 -9.61 9.57
N GLN A 183 -1.26 -8.98 8.69
CA GLN A 183 -1.03 -9.41 7.30
C GLN A 183 -0.41 -10.80 7.20
N VAL A 184 0.43 -11.22 8.16
CA VAL A 184 1.05 -12.56 8.15
C VAL A 184 0.03 -13.69 8.22
N ASN A 185 -1.20 -13.42 8.66
CA ASN A 185 -2.28 -14.40 8.72
C ASN A 185 -3.05 -14.52 7.39
N CYS A 186 -2.69 -13.73 6.38
CA CYS A 186 -3.31 -13.76 5.06
C CYS A 186 -2.52 -14.63 4.08
N GLY A 187 -3.24 -15.29 3.17
CA GLY A 187 -2.64 -16.16 2.15
C GLY A 187 -2.14 -17.49 2.69
N ARG A 188 -1.47 -18.25 1.82
CA ARG A 188 -0.89 -19.56 2.15
C ARG A 188 0.59 -19.44 2.48
N SER A 189 1.10 -20.26 3.40
CA SER A 189 2.53 -20.31 3.68
C SER A 189 3.30 -20.88 2.48
N VAL A 190 4.54 -20.39 2.30
CA VAL A 190 5.53 -20.96 1.38
C VAL A 190 6.69 -21.46 2.23
N ASP A 191 6.88 -22.78 2.29
CA ASP A 191 7.75 -23.41 3.28
C ASP A 191 9.24 -23.24 2.96
N PHE A 192 9.58 -23.19 1.67
CA PHE A 192 10.96 -23.08 1.22
C PHE A 192 11.18 -21.83 0.38
N ILE A 193 12.29 -21.13 0.64
CA ILE A 193 12.64 -19.93 -0.13
C ILE A 193 12.80 -20.21 -1.63
N VAL A 194 13.20 -21.44 -2.01
CA VAL A 194 13.29 -21.88 -3.41
C VAL A 194 11.92 -21.97 -4.09
N GLN A 195 10.82 -22.07 -3.34
CA GLN A 195 9.46 -22.11 -3.89
C GLN A 195 8.83 -20.71 -3.96
N CYS A 196 9.49 -19.69 -3.41
CA CYS A 196 8.98 -18.33 -3.42
C CYS A 196 8.92 -17.81 -4.85
N GLN A 197 7.88 -17.02 -5.12
CA GLN A 197 7.60 -16.38 -6.38
C GLN A 197 7.62 -14.86 -6.20
N ALA A 198 7.74 -14.16 -7.32
CA ALA A 198 7.55 -12.72 -7.31
C ALA A 198 6.14 -12.38 -6.81
N ALA A 199 6.02 -11.27 -6.09
CA ALA A 199 4.81 -10.83 -5.40
C ALA A 199 4.37 -11.65 -4.17
N ASP A 200 5.14 -12.67 -3.75
CA ASP A 200 5.00 -13.23 -2.41
C ASP A 200 5.42 -12.19 -1.34
N LEU A 201 4.85 -12.31 -0.13
CA LEU A 201 5.18 -11.45 1.01
C LEU A 201 6.14 -12.15 1.95
N ALA A 202 7.30 -11.53 2.20
CA ALA A 202 8.23 -11.97 3.23
C ALA A 202 8.01 -11.17 4.52
N PHE A 203 7.89 -11.87 5.64
CA PHE A 203 7.68 -11.28 6.97
C PHE A 203 8.89 -11.52 7.86
N PHE A 204 9.20 -10.52 8.68
CA PHE A 204 10.39 -10.48 9.52
C PHE A 204 10.01 -10.17 10.96
N ASP A 205 10.79 -10.72 11.89
CA ASP A 205 10.56 -10.57 13.32
C ASP A 205 11.59 -9.68 14.02
N ASP A 206 11.15 -9.11 15.14
CA ASP A 206 12.04 -8.44 16.09
C ASP A 206 12.85 -9.44 16.93
N SER A 207 13.70 -8.93 17.82
CA SER A 207 14.49 -9.76 18.75
C SER A 207 13.63 -10.57 19.73
N LYS A 208 12.35 -10.24 19.89
CA LYS A 208 11.37 -10.96 20.73
C LYS A 208 10.54 -11.97 19.93
N GLY A 209 10.75 -12.07 18.61
CA GLY A 209 10.03 -12.97 17.73
C GLY A 209 8.67 -12.47 17.25
N ASN A 210 8.35 -11.18 17.46
CA ASN A 210 7.11 -10.59 16.96
C ASN A 210 7.30 -10.11 15.52
N ILE A 211 6.37 -10.45 14.63
CA ILE A 211 6.37 -9.93 13.26
C ILE A 211 6.17 -8.41 13.31
N ASN A 212 7.15 -7.63 12.86
CA ASN A 212 7.07 -6.17 12.87
C ASN A 212 7.35 -5.54 11.51
N HIS A 213 7.73 -6.35 10.51
CA HIS A 213 8.13 -5.88 9.19
C HIS A 213 7.70 -6.84 8.09
N VAL A 214 7.48 -6.28 6.90
CA VAL A 214 7.04 -7.01 5.71
C VAL A 214 7.65 -6.39 4.46
N GLY A 215 7.91 -7.20 3.44
CA GLY A 215 8.27 -6.73 2.11
C GLY A 215 7.75 -7.62 1.01
N LEU A 216 7.75 -7.09 -0.21
CA LEU A 216 7.26 -7.76 -1.40
C LEU A 216 8.44 -8.38 -2.16
N LEU A 217 8.41 -9.69 -2.36
CA LEU A 217 9.46 -10.41 -3.06
C LEU A 217 9.46 -10.04 -4.54
N LEU A 218 10.66 -9.79 -5.05
CA LEU A 218 10.97 -9.53 -6.45
C LEU A 218 11.72 -10.73 -7.04
N PRO A 219 11.78 -10.84 -8.38
CA PRO A 219 12.73 -11.72 -9.03
C PRO A 219 14.19 -11.42 -8.63
N ASP A 220 15.06 -12.42 -8.79
CA ASP A 220 16.50 -12.38 -8.53
C ASP A 220 16.88 -12.18 -7.05
N SER A 221 16.14 -12.81 -6.13
CA SER A 221 16.46 -12.79 -4.69
C SER A 221 16.53 -11.37 -4.14
N ARG A 222 15.57 -10.55 -4.58
CA ARG A 222 15.41 -9.16 -4.15
C ARG A 222 14.08 -8.97 -3.46
N ILE A 223 14.01 -7.93 -2.65
CA ILE A 223 12.79 -7.56 -1.94
C ILE A 223 12.63 -6.04 -1.99
N ILE A 224 11.42 -5.58 -2.28
CA ILE A 224 11.05 -4.17 -2.06
C ILE A 224 10.38 -4.04 -0.69
N HIS A 225 10.88 -3.14 0.14
CA HIS A 225 10.37 -2.89 1.48
C HIS A 225 10.63 -1.44 1.90
N VAL A 226 10.20 -1.07 3.10
CA VAL A 226 10.44 0.26 3.69
C VAL A 226 11.40 0.14 4.86
N ASP A 227 12.55 0.81 4.80
CA ASP A 227 13.49 0.93 5.92
C ASP A 227 13.64 2.39 6.33
N ASP A 228 14.67 3.09 5.85
CA ASP A 228 14.75 4.56 5.88
C ASP A 228 13.82 5.20 4.83
N ARG A 229 13.58 4.46 3.74
CA ARG A 229 12.71 4.77 2.61
C ARG A 229 12.26 3.48 1.94
N VAL A 230 11.35 3.57 0.99
CA VAL A 230 11.05 2.46 0.08
C VAL A 230 12.32 2.17 -0.75
N ARG A 231 12.85 0.95 -0.62
CA ARG A 231 14.10 0.54 -1.24
C ARG A 231 14.05 -0.92 -1.68
N ILE A 232 15.01 -1.30 -2.51
CA ILE A 232 15.20 -2.69 -2.93
C ILE A 232 16.55 -3.16 -2.39
N ASP A 233 16.52 -4.26 -1.65
CA ASP A 233 17.71 -4.91 -1.11
C ASP A 233 17.72 -6.40 -1.50
N ALA A 234 18.84 -7.08 -1.24
CA ALA A 234 18.95 -8.52 -1.42
C ALA A 234 18.28 -9.27 -0.27
N ILE A 235 17.76 -10.45 -0.57
CA ILE A 235 17.16 -11.33 0.43
C ILE A 235 17.60 -12.78 0.20
N ASP A 236 17.83 -13.49 1.31
CA ASP A 236 18.09 -14.91 1.33
C ASP A 236 17.32 -15.60 2.48
N HIS A 237 17.67 -16.84 2.79
CA HIS A 237 17.03 -17.63 3.84
C HIS A 237 17.25 -17.06 5.25
N TYR A 238 18.26 -16.21 5.46
CA TYR A 238 18.51 -15.54 6.72
C TYR A 238 17.67 -14.27 6.83
N GLY A 239 17.61 -13.47 5.76
CA GLY A 239 16.79 -12.26 5.73
C GLY A 239 17.28 -11.20 4.75
N ILE A 240 17.00 -9.94 5.05
CA ILE A 240 17.34 -8.81 4.17
C ILE A 240 18.79 -8.41 4.42
N PHE A 241 19.62 -8.47 3.39
CA PHE A 241 21.00 -7.97 3.42
C PHE A 241 21.07 -6.59 2.75
N ASN A 242 21.46 -5.59 3.54
CA ASN A 242 21.66 -4.22 3.06
C ASN A 242 23.14 -4.03 2.70
N TYR A 243 23.43 -3.84 1.41
CA TYR A 243 24.80 -3.67 0.91
C TYR A 243 25.43 -2.34 1.32
N ASP A 244 24.65 -1.26 1.47
CA ASP A 244 25.17 0.04 1.89
C ASP A 244 25.70 -0.02 3.33
N LEU A 245 25.04 -0.81 4.18
CA LEU A 245 25.42 -1.01 5.59
C LEU A 245 26.33 -2.22 5.81
N GLY A 246 26.49 -3.07 4.80
CA GLY A 246 27.27 -4.32 4.87
C GLY A 246 26.75 -5.33 5.90
N LYS A 247 25.44 -5.32 6.22
CA LYS A 247 24.86 -6.18 7.26
C LYS A 247 23.43 -6.61 6.94
N TYR A 248 23.00 -7.68 7.62
CA TYR A 248 21.58 -8.03 7.68
C TYR A 248 20.81 -7.04 8.56
N THR A 249 19.69 -6.55 8.06
CA THR A 249 18.84 -5.58 8.77
C THR A 249 17.59 -6.23 9.36
N HIS A 250 17.08 -7.29 8.73
CA HIS A 250 15.85 -7.97 9.12
C HIS A 250 16.05 -9.48 9.01
N ARG A 251 15.48 -10.24 9.96
CA ARG A 251 15.55 -11.71 9.99
C ARG A 251 14.28 -12.31 9.42
N LEU A 252 14.39 -13.13 8.38
CA LEU A 252 13.25 -13.75 7.72
C LEU A 252 12.57 -14.74 8.67
N ARG A 253 11.25 -14.65 8.80
CA ARG A 253 10.45 -15.53 9.65
C ARG A 253 9.55 -16.45 8.85
N ILE A 254 8.80 -15.90 7.89
CA ILE A 254 7.83 -16.65 7.10
C ILE A 254 7.53 -15.93 5.79
N VAL A 255 7.21 -16.71 4.76
CA VAL A 255 6.73 -16.19 3.47
C VAL A 255 5.27 -16.59 3.26
N LYS A 256 4.47 -15.66 2.73
CA LYS A 256 3.06 -15.86 2.39
C LYS A 256 2.80 -15.56 0.92
N ARG A 257 2.04 -16.42 0.28
CA ARG A 257 1.53 -16.24 -1.07
C ARG A 257 0.07 -15.84 -1.06
N LEU A 258 -0.22 -14.69 -1.66
CA LEU A 258 -1.58 -14.14 -1.79
C LEU A 258 -2.23 -14.50 -3.12
N LEU A 259 -1.42 -14.65 -4.16
CA LEU A 259 -1.85 -14.86 -5.54
C LEU A 259 -1.82 -16.36 -5.91
N PRO A 260 -2.58 -16.79 -6.93
CA PRO A 260 -2.41 -18.11 -7.52
C PRO A 260 -0.97 -18.32 -7.99
N ASP A 261 -0.58 -19.58 -8.11
CA ASP A 261 0.74 -19.91 -8.62
C ASP A 261 0.91 -19.43 -10.05
N SER A 262 2.02 -18.74 -10.30
CA SER A 262 2.44 -18.37 -11.64
C SER A 262 3.41 -19.42 -12.19
N ASP A 263 3.43 -19.57 -13.52
CA ASP A 263 4.43 -20.37 -14.23
C ASP A 263 5.83 -19.72 -14.24
N GLN A 264 6.00 -18.57 -13.57
CA GLN A 264 7.29 -17.88 -13.51
C GLN A 264 8.29 -18.64 -12.61
N PRO A 265 9.58 -18.66 -12.97
CA PRO A 265 10.59 -19.37 -12.22
C PRO A 265 10.76 -18.79 -10.80
N SER A 266 11.18 -19.67 -9.89
CA SER A 266 11.61 -19.35 -8.52
C SER A 266 12.45 -18.07 -8.44
N ILE A 267 12.24 -17.24 -7.40
CA ILE A 267 13.01 -16.01 -7.15
C ILE A 267 14.54 -16.22 -7.08
N LEU A 268 15.02 -17.46 -6.96
CA LEU A 268 16.44 -17.79 -6.83
C LEU A 268 17.13 -18.14 -8.16
N GLN A 269 16.42 -18.20 -9.28
CA GLN A 269 16.98 -18.69 -10.54
C GLN A 269 17.45 -17.57 -11.48
N HIS A 270 18.58 -16.94 -11.13
CA HIS A 270 19.57 -16.53 -12.12
C HIS A 270 20.97 -16.65 -11.50
N LYS A 271 21.79 -17.55 -12.07
CA LYS A 271 23.24 -17.56 -11.80
C LYS A 271 23.75 -16.15 -12.10
N ARG A 272 24.55 -15.57 -11.19
CA ARG A 272 25.32 -14.35 -11.45
C ARG A 272 25.87 -14.41 -12.88
N PRO A 273 25.69 -13.38 -13.73
CA PRO A 273 26.44 -13.33 -14.97
C PRO A 273 27.91 -13.48 -14.61
N LYS A 274 28.61 -14.41 -15.28
CA LYS A 274 30.07 -14.52 -15.17
C LYS A 274 30.62 -13.12 -15.42
N VAL A 275 31.33 -12.57 -14.44
CA VAL A 275 32.21 -11.43 -14.69
C VAL A 275 33.16 -11.90 -15.78
N LEU A 276 33.04 -11.34 -16.98
CA LEU A 276 34.02 -11.56 -18.04
C LEU A 276 35.35 -11.06 -17.49
N THR A 277 36.37 -11.92 -17.50
CA THR A 277 37.73 -11.48 -17.21
C THR A 277 38.18 -10.53 -18.31
N ASP A 278 39.07 -9.58 -17.99
CA ASP A 278 39.54 -8.54 -18.93
C ASP A 278 40.07 -9.10 -20.27
N GLU A 279 40.53 -10.35 -20.28
CA GLU A 279 40.94 -11.06 -21.51
C GLU A 279 39.80 -11.33 -22.50
N GLN A 280 38.54 -11.41 -22.05
CA GLN A 280 37.38 -11.69 -22.91
C GLN A 280 36.73 -10.41 -23.48
N GLN A 281 37.13 -9.21 -23.02
CA GLN A 281 36.70 -7.93 -23.60
C GLN A 281 37.54 -7.48 -24.79
N MET A 282 38.73 -8.06 -25.01
CA MET A 282 39.62 -7.70 -26.12
C MET A 282 39.34 -8.43 -27.44
N ALA A 283 38.36 -9.33 -27.50
CA ALA A 283 38.01 -10.09 -28.71
C ALA A 283 36.81 -9.51 -29.51
N ILE A 284 36.39 -8.28 -29.20
CA ILE A 284 35.38 -7.55 -29.98
C ILE A 284 35.98 -6.22 -30.43
N PHE A 285 36.89 -6.30 -31.39
CA PHE A 285 37.22 -5.25 -32.37
C PHE A 285 37.45 -5.92 -33.72
#